data_AF-A0AAJ3YVI1-F1
#
_entry.id   AF-A0AAJ3YVI1-F1
#
_cell.length_a   1.000
_cell.length_b   1.000
_cell.length_c   1.000
_cell.angle_alpha   90.00
_cell.angle_beta   90.00
_cell.angle_gamma   90.00
#
_symmetry.space_group_name_H-M   'P 1'
#
loop_
_entity.id
_entity.type
_entity.pdbx_description
1 polymer ?
#
loop_
_entity_poly.entity_id
_entity_poly.type
_entity_poly.pdbx_seq_one_letter_code
_entity_poly.pdbx_strand_id
1 'polypeptide(L)'
;MLALIAIYILYTLFENLIADPGATSFLSHKTEPRDSFHLPVWLKVMYVHVVAACLAMLSGAVNFFGRAKRRRFHRFNGYIYAVCVFVVTLSSGYMAPDSTGGRIVSIAFNTVNMYWPLAVFISILQARRKQFDKHRNWMIRSYLFCFTNLFIHMITFGFNRGLGLTYETSYTVGVYGSIALNVLIAECIIRIICRKAPAIRSHQSNAKGF
;
A
#
# COMPACT_ATOMS: atom_id res chain seq x y z
N MET A 1 3.88 -14.26 -9.70
CA MET A 1 3.68 -12.99 -8.97
C MET A 1 2.72 -12.04 -9.67
N LEU A 2 2.96 -11.61 -10.93
CA LEU A 2 2.00 -10.76 -11.66
C LEU A 2 0.60 -11.38 -11.79
N ALA A 3 0.51 -12.68 -12.04
CA ALA A 3 -0.76 -13.41 -12.07
C ALA A 3 -1.50 -13.36 -10.72
N LEU A 4 -0.80 -13.49 -9.59
CA LEU A 4 -1.40 -13.42 -8.26
C LEU A 4 -1.94 -12.01 -7.96
N ILE A 5 -1.19 -10.97 -8.35
CA ILE A 5 -1.63 -9.58 -8.23
C ILE A 5 -2.87 -9.35 -9.09
N ALA A 6 -2.87 -9.85 -10.33
CA ALA A 6 -4.03 -9.73 -11.22
C ALA A 6 -5.26 -10.47 -10.68
N ILE A 7 -5.09 -11.69 -10.17
CA ILE A 7 -6.16 -12.46 -9.52
C ILE A 7 -6.72 -11.70 -8.32
N TYR A 8 -5.86 -11.14 -7.47
CA TYR A 8 -6.29 -10.36 -6.31
C TYR A 8 -7.04 -9.08 -6.71
N ILE A 9 -6.58 -8.37 -7.74
CA ILE A 9 -7.29 -7.20 -8.28
C ILE A 9 -8.67 -7.59 -8.81
N LEU A 10 -8.75 -8.65 -9.61
CA LEU A 10 -10.03 -9.14 -10.15
C LEU A 10 -10.98 -9.57 -9.04
N TYR A 11 -10.48 -10.29 -8.03
CA TYR A 11 -11.24 -10.65 -6.84
C TYR A 11 -11.76 -9.41 -6.11
N THR A 12 -10.90 -8.42 -5.86
CA THR A 12 -11.28 -7.18 -5.17
C THR A 12 -12.34 -6.39 -5.93
N LEU A 13 -12.21 -6.27 -7.25
CA LEU A 13 -13.20 -5.59 -8.10
C LEU A 13 -14.53 -6.35 -8.12
N PHE A 14 -14.49 -7.69 -8.25
CA PHE A 14 -15.69 -8.52 -8.26
C PHE A 14 -16.46 -8.39 -6.95
N GLU A 15 -15.79 -8.56 -5.81
CA GLU A 15 -16.41 -8.46 -4.49
C GLU A 15 -17.09 -7.10 -4.26
N ASN A 16 -16.38 -6.01 -4.57
CA ASN A 16 -16.83 -4.66 -4.20
C ASN A 16 -17.76 -4.00 -5.23
N LEU A 17 -17.76 -4.44 -6.50
CA LEU A 17 -18.57 -3.83 -7.55
C LEU A 17 -19.72 -4.71 -8.03
N ILE A 18 -19.62 -6.04 -7.85
CA ILE A 18 -20.58 -7.00 -8.41
C ILE A 18 -21.24 -7.81 -7.31
N ALA A 19 -20.46 -8.43 -6.42
CA ALA A 19 -21.00 -9.33 -5.40
C ALA A 19 -21.70 -8.58 -4.26
N ASP A 20 -21.09 -7.51 -3.76
CA ASP A 20 -21.64 -6.68 -2.69
C ASP A 20 -21.47 -5.19 -3.01
N PRO A 21 -22.19 -4.67 -4.02
CA PRO A 21 -22.10 -3.26 -4.39
C PRO A 21 -22.54 -2.34 -3.23
N GLY A 22 -23.46 -2.79 -2.37
CA GLY A 22 -23.87 -2.01 -1.20
C GLY A 22 -22.83 -1.96 -0.08
N ALA A 23 -21.70 -2.66 -0.20
CA ALA A 23 -20.75 -2.91 0.89
C ALA A 23 -21.46 -3.39 2.17
N THR A 24 -22.54 -4.16 2.02
CA THR A 24 -23.43 -4.59 3.09
C THR A 24 -22.72 -5.46 4.12
N SER A 25 -21.82 -6.34 3.68
CA SER A 25 -20.97 -7.16 4.56
C SER A 25 -20.06 -6.28 5.41
N PHE A 26 -19.41 -5.29 4.80
CA PHE A 26 -18.52 -4.35 5.51
C PHE A 26 -19.28 -3.42 6.45
N LEU A 27 -20.44 -2.90 6.02
CA LEU A 27 -21.29 -2.01 6.81
C LEU A 27 -22.01 -2.73 7.95
N SER A 28 -22.28 -4.03 7.83
CA SER A 28 -22.92 -4.83 8.91
C SER A 28 -22.09 -4.86 10.20
N HIS A 29 -20.78 -4.61 10.09
CA HIS A 29 -19.85 -4.55 11.21
C HIS A 29 -19.64 -3.14 11.78
N LYS A 30 -20.29 -2.10 11.24
CA LYS A 30 -20.20 -0.73 11.78
C LYS A 30 -21.25 -0.50 12.87
N THR A 31 -20.79 -0.11 14.04
CA THR A 31 -21.62 0.43 15.13
C THR A 31 -21.92 1.91 14.84
N GLU A 32 -23.20 2.21 14.60
CA GLU A 32 -23.84 3.53 14.42
C GLU A 32 -23.12 4.56 13.52
N PRO A 33 -23.60 4.78 12.29
CA PRO A 33 -23.10 5.87 11.44
C PRO A 33 -23.33 7.23 12.11
N ARG A 34 -22.34 8.14 12.04
CA ARG A 34 -22.52 9.54 12.46
C ARG A 34 -23.62 10.22 11.64
N ASP A 35 -24.22 11.27 12.19
CA ASP A 35 -25.25 12.08 11.50
C ASP A 35 -24.83 12.62 10.13
N SER A 36 -23.51 12.74 9.87
CA SER A 36 -22.93 13.16 8.59
C SER A 36 -22.78 12.02 7.55
N PHE A 37 -23.17 10.80 7.87
CA PHE A 37 -22.98 9.63 7.02
C PHE A 37 -24.05 9.55 5.93
N HIS A 38 -23.74 10.08 4.75
CA HIS A 38 -24.59 9.95 3.57
C HIS A 38 -24.19 8.72 2.75
N LEU A 39 -24.90 7.60 2.96
CA LEU A 39 -24.62 6.30 2.34
C LEU A 39 -24.36 6.36 0.81
N PRO A 40 -25.16 7.08 -0.02
CA PRO A 40 -24.92 7.13 -1.46
C PRO A 40 -23.61 7.83 -1.84
N VAL A 41 -23.20 8.85 -1.07
CA VAL A 41 -21.94 9.57 -1.28
C VAL A 41 -20.78 8.70 -0.83
N TRP A 42 -20.90 8.08 0.33
CA TRP A 42 -19.88 7.17 0.87
C TRP A 42 -19.60 6.00 -0.08
N LEU A 43 -20.64 5.36 -0.65
CA LEU A 43 -20.47 4.28 -1.62
C LEU A 43 -19.75 4.74 -2.90
N LYS A 44 -20.08 5.93 -3.43
CA LYS A 44 -19.36 6.48 -4.58
C LYS A 44 -17.88 6.71 -4.28
N VAL A 45 -17.57 7.26 -3.11
CA VAL A 45 -16.18 7.48 -2.67
C VAL A 45 -15.46 6.15 -2.49
N MET A 46 -16.14 5.13 -1.94
CA MET A 46 -15.62 3.78 -1.78
C MET A 46 -15.29 3.13 -3.13
N TYR A 47 -16.17 3.20 -4.13
CA TYR A 47 -15.88 2.67 -5.46
C TYR A 47 -14.68 3.36 -6.12
N VAL A 48 -14.64 4.69 -6.04
CA VAL A 48 -13.49 5.47 -6.54
C VAL A 48 -12.21 5.04 -5.84
N HIS A 49 -12.27 4.82 -4.53
CA HIS A 49 -11.14 4.32 -3.74
C HIS A 49 -10.66 2.96 -4.22
N VAL A 50 -11.57 1.98 -4.37
CA VAL A 50 -11.23 0.61 -4.80
C VAL A 50 -10.62 0.60 -6.20
N VAL A 51 -11.24 1.31 -7.14
CA VAL A 51 -10.74 1.39 -8.53
C VAL A 51 -9.37 2.06 -8.55
N ALA A 52 -9.19 3.17 -7.83
CA ALA A 52 -7.90 3.84 -7.75
C ALA A 52 -6.82 2.96 -7.08
N ALA A 53 -7.16 2.19 -6.04
CA ALA A 53 -6.26 1.26 -5.37
C ALA A 53 -5.82 0.13 -6.31
N CYS A 54 -6.75 -0.44 -7.07
CA CYS A 54 -6.46 -1.46 -8.07
C CYS A 54 -5.55 -0.92 -9.18
N LEU A 55 -5.80 0.30 -9.67
CA LEU A 55 -4.95 0.96 -10.65
C LEU A 55 -3.55 1.26 -10.10
N ALA A 56 -3.43 1.73 -8.86
CA ALA A 56 -2.13 1.91 -8.21
C ALA A 56 -1.36 0.59 -8.11
N MET A 57 -2.03 -0.49 -7.70
CA MET A 57 -1.41 -1.82 -7.59
C MET A 57 -0.92 -2.33 -8.95
N LEU A 58 -1.73 -2.17 -10.00
CA LEU A 58 -1.39 -2.56 -11.37
C LEU A 58 -0.24 -1.72 -11.93
N SER A 59 -0.32 -0.38 -11.83
CA SER A 59 0.73 0.53 -12.30
C SER A 59 2.06 0.26 -11.58
N GLY A 60 2.04 0.04 -10.27
CA GLY A 60 3.23 -0.35 -9.53
C GLY A 60 3.79 -1.70 -10.00
N ALA A 61 2.94 -2.71 -10.16
CA ALA A 61 3.36 -4.03 -10.64
C ALA A 61 4.02 -3.97 -12.02
N VAL A 62 3.44 -3.20 -12.94
CA VAL A 62 3.97 -2.97 -14.28
C VAL A 62 5.31 -2.25 -14.23
N ASN A 63 5.50 -1.28 -13.33
CA ASN A 63 6.78 -0.57 -13.19
C ASN A 63 7.88 -1.41 -12.53
N PHE A 64 7.54 -2.32 -11.61
CA PHE A 64 8.51 -3.16 -10.91
C PHE A 64 8.87 -4.45 -11.66
N PHE A 65 7.88 -5.10 -12.27
CA PHE A 65 8.03 -6.44 -12.87
C PHE A 65 7.79 -6.47 -14.38
N GLY A 66 7.26 -5.39 -14.94
CA GLY A 66 7.05 -5.29 -16.36
C GLY A 66 8.38 -5.25 -17.11
N ARG A 67 8.42 -5.91 -18.27
CA ARG A 67 9.56 -5.84 -19.23
C ARG A 67 9.63 -4.49 -19.97
N ALA A 68 8.89 -3.48 -19.54
CA ALA A 68 8.80 -2.20 -20.22
C ALA A 68 10.10 -1.41 -20.07
N LYS A 69 11.06 -1.67 -20.98
CA LYS A 69 12.39 -1.03 -21.00
C LYS A 69 12.35 0.45 -21.41
N ARG A 70 11.20 0.99 -21.82
CA ARG A 70 11.09 2.37 -22.30
C ARG A 70 10.94 3.34 -21.13
N ARG A 71 11.97 4.18 -20.92
CA ARG A 71 12.01 5.23 -19.88
C ARG A 71 10.80 6.17 -19.90
N ARG A 72 10.25 6.48 -21.09
CA ARG A 72 9.05 7.32 -21.23
C ARG A 72 7.81 6.65 -20.64
N PHE A 73 7.65 5.35 -20.87
CA PHE A 73 6.54 4.57 -20.33
C PHE A 73 6.64 4.44 -18.80
N HIS A 74 7.83 4.09 -18.29
CA HIS A 74 8.06 4.02 -16.84
C HIS A 74 7.69 5.33 -16.12
N ARG A 75 8.07 6.49 -16.69
CA ARG A 75 7.71 7.81 -16.16
C ARG A 75 6.21 8.06 -16.20
N PHE A 76 5.58 7.85 -17.35
CA PHE A 76 4.14 8.07 -17.51
C PHE A 76 3.32 7.18 -16.56
N ASN A 77 3.61 5.88 -16.52
CA ASN A 77 2.96 4.94 -15.62
C ASN A 77 3.28 5.24 -14.13
N GLY A 78 4.47 5.78 -13.83
CA GLY A 78 4.81 6.28 -12.49
C GLY A 78 3.97 7.48 -12.05
N TYR A 79 3.60 8.39 -12.97
CA TYR A 79 2.68 9.49 -12.64
C TYR A 79 1.25 8.99 -12.44
N ILE A 80 0.80 8.02 -13.24
CA ILE A 80 -0.51 7.36 -13.02
C ILE A 80 -0.54 6.75 -11.61
N TYR A 81 0.50 5.99 -11.24
CA TYR A 81 0.63 5.45 -9.89
C TYR A 81 0.51 6.54 -8.81
N ALA A 82 1.25 7.65 -8.95
CA ALA A 82 1.23 8.74 -7.98
C ALA A 82 -0.16 9.37 -7.84
N VAL A 83 -0.84 9.65 -8.95
CA VAL A 83 -2.21 10.20 -8.95
C VAL A 83 -3.18 9.22 -8.28
N CYS A 84 -3.10 7.93 -8.61
CA CYS A 84 -3.92 6.91 -7.97
C CYS A 84 -3.69 6.88 -6.45
N VAL A 85 -2.44 6.90 -5.98
CA VAL A 85 -2.14 6.97 -4.53
C VAL A 85 -2.77 8.19 -3.88
N PHE A 86 -2.68 9.38 -4.50
CA PHE A 86 -3.32 10.58 -3.98
C PHE A 86 -4.85 10.42 -3.86
N VAL A 87 -5.50 9.91 -4.90
CA VAL A 87 -6.95 9.64 -4.90
C VAL A 87 -7.33 8.65 -3.79
N VAL A 88 -6.55 7.60 -3.61
CA VAL A 88 -6.74 6.59 -2.55
C VAL A 88 -6.61 7.23 -1.17
N THR A 89 -5.61 8.08 -0.94
CA THR A 89 -5.42 8.73 0.36
C THR A 89 -6.48 9.79 0.67
N LEU A 90 -6.96 10.52 -0.33
CA LEU A 90 -8.03 11.51 -0.15
C LEU A 90 -9.37 10.82 0.16
N SER A 91 -9.71 9.79 -0.62
CA SER A 91 -10.92 8.99 -0.39
C SER A 91 -10.85 8.23 0.94
N SER A 92 -9.70 7.69 1.31
CA SER A 92 -9.49 7.08 2.64
C SER A 92 -9.64 8.12 3.76
N GLY A 93 -9.06 9.31 3.62
CA GLY A 93 -9.19 10.38 4.61
C GLY A 93 -10.64 10.82 4.82
N TYR A 94 -11.45 10.84 3.76
CA TYR A 94 -12.89 11.08 3.87
C TYR A 94 -13.62 9.96 4.63
N MET A 95 -13.24 8.69 4.41
CA MET A 95 -13.87 7.53 5.05
C MET A 95 -13.34 7.22 6.47
N ALA A 96 -12.17 7.75 6.83
CA ALA A 96 -11.49 7.44 8.11
C ALA A 96 -12.25 7.87 9.38
N PRO A 97 -13.03 8.98 9.42
CA PRO A 97 -13.83 9.32 10.59
C PRO A 97 -14.91 8.29 10.93
N ASP A 98 -15.37 7.53 9.93
CA ASP A 98 -16.43 6.50 10.03
C ASP A 98 -15.85 5.07 9.95
N SER A 99 -14.60 4.87 10.38
CA SER A 99 -13.90 3.59 10.29
C SER A 99 -14.37 2.59 11.34
N THR A 100 -14.56 1.33 10.93
CA THR A 100 -14.84 0.18 11.80
C THR A 100 -13.71 0.02 12.84
N GLY A 101 -14.03 -0.08 14.13
CA GLY A 101 -13.04 -0.06 15.24
C GLY A 101 -12.78 1.33 15.84
N GLY A 102 -13.58 2.32 15.46
CA GLY A 102 -13.64 3.63 16.13
C GLY A 102 -12.39 4.49 15.93
N ARG A 103 -12.14 5.38 16.91
CA ARG A 103 -11.07 6.40 16.84
C ARG A 103 -9.67 5.80 16.69
N ILE A 104 -9.44 4.62 17.28
CA ILE A 104 -8.15 3.94 17.26
C ILE A 104 -7.76 3.59 15.81
N VAL A 105 -8.66 2.96 15.07
CA VAL A 105 -8.44 2.62 13.66
C VAL A 105 -8.32 3.88 12.78
N SER A 106 -9.10 4.92 13.07
CA SER A 106 -9.04 6.20 12.36
C SER A 106 -7.65 6.86 12.45
N ILE A 107 -7.01 6.82 13.62
CA ILE A 107 -5.64 7.34 13.82
C ILE A 107 -4.64 6.59 12.94
N ALA A 108 -4.75 5.26 12.87
CA ALA A 108 -3.88 4.43 12.05
C ALA A 108 -4.03 4.76 10.55
N PHE A 109 -5.26 4.86 10.04
CA PHE A 109 -5.50 5.23 8.64
C PHE A 109 -5.03 6.65 8.33
N ASN A 110 -5.24 7.62 9.22
CA ASN A 110 -4.74 8.98 9.03
C ASN A 110 -3.21 9.02 8.98
N THR A 111 -2.53 8.23 9.80
CA THR A 111 -1.07 8.10 9.76
C THR A 111 -0.59 7.59 8.40
N VAL A 112 -1.27 6.57 7.86
CA VAL A 112 -0.98 6.04 6.52
C VAL A 112 -1.28 7.08 5.43
N ASN A 113 -2.38 7.83 5.56
CA ASN A 113 -2.76 8.88 4.61
C ASN A 113 -1.76 10.02 4.54
N MET A 114 -0.98 10.26 5.60
CA MET A 114 0.14 11.21 5.57
C MET A 114 1.43 10.56 5.05
N TYR A 115 1.74 9.35 5.51
CA TYR A 115 2.98 8.66 5.16
C TYR A 115 3.05 8.27 3.68
N TRP A 116 1.99 7.70 3.13
CA TRP A 116 2.03 7.07 1.82
C TRP A 116 2.22 8.08 0.67
N PRO A 117 1.52 9.24 0.63
CA PRO A 117 1.78 10.28 -0.36
C PRO A 117 3.16 10.90 -0.18
N LEU A 118 3.63 11.07 1.08
CA LEU A 118 4.96 11.57 1.36
C LEU A 118 6.04 10.62 0.81
N ALA A 119 5.87 9.30 0.95
CA ALA A 119 6.77 8.31 0.38
C ALA A 119 6.85 8.40 -1.15
N VAL A 120 5.71 8.62 -1.83
CA VAL A 120 5.66 8.87 -3.29
C VAL A 120 6.33 10.18 -3.66
N PHE A 121 6.05 11.25 -2.91
CA PHE A 121 6.67 12.56 -3.15
C PHE A 121 8.19 12.50 -3.03
N ILE A 122 8.70 11.87 -1.96
CA ILE A 122 10.12 11.66 -1.76
C ILE A 122 10.69 10.82 -2.91
N SER A 123 10.03 9.74 -3.32
CA SER A 123 10.53 8.90 -4.42
C SER A 123 10.69 9.70 -5.72
N ILE A 124 9.73 10.59 -6.04
CA ILE A 124 9.79 11.47 -7.20
C ILE A 124 10.93 12.47 -7.06
N LEU A 125 11.09 13.10 -5.89
CA LEU A 125 12.19 14.04 -5.62
C LEU A 125 13.56 13.38 -5.84
N GLN A 126 13.72 12.14 -5.38
CA GLN A 126 14.98 11.40 -5.56
C GLN A 126 15.24 11.01 -7.01
N ALA A 127 14.18 10.68 -7.77
CA ALA A 127 14.29 10.47 -9.21
C ALA A 127 14.72 11.75 -9.94
N ARG A 128 14.20 12.92 -9.55
CA ARG A 128 14.60 14.22 -10.10
C ARG A 128 16.05 14.56 -9.78
N ARG A 129 16.52 14.22 -8.58
CA ARG A 129 17.93 14.33 -8.17
C ARG A 129 18.85 13.26 -8.78
N LYS A 130 18.34 12.42 -9.70
CA LYS A 130 19.07 11.30 -10.33
C LYS A 130 19.61 10.27 -9.33
N GLN A 131 19.07 10.23 -8.10
CA GLN A 131 19.43 9.26 -7.06
C GLN A 131 18.53 8.03 -7.19
N PHE A 132 18.78 7.22 -8.22
CA PHE A 132 17.87 6.12 -8.60
C PHE A 132 17.79 4.99 -7.57
N ASP A 133 18.88 4.70 -6.85
CA ASP A 133 18.87 3.69 -5.79
C ASP A 133 17.91 4.08 -4.66
N LYS A 134 17.99 5.35 -4.24
CA LYS A 134 17.11 5.85 -3.20
C LYS A 134 15.67 6.02 -3.71
N HIS A 135 15.46 6.44 -4.95
CA HIS A 135 14.14 6.42 -5.60
C HIS A 135 13.51 5.01 -5.50
N ARG A 136 14.26 3.97 -5.87
CA ARG A 136 13.81 2.58 -5.79
C ARG A 136 13.44 2.18 -4.37
N ASN A 137 14.25 2.55 -3.38
CA ASN A 137 13.98 2.24 -1.97
C ASN A 137 12.67 2.88 -1.49
N TRP A 138 12.41 4.14 -1.86
CA TRP A 138 11.13 4.80 -1.52
C TRP A 138 9.94 4.24 -2.31
N MET A 139 10.15 3.82 -3.55
CA MET A 139 9.11 3.12 -4.31
C MET A 139 8.76 1.76 -3.70
N ILE A 140 9.74 1.01 -3.17
CA ILE A 140 9.47 -0.27 -2.48
C ILE A 140 8.61 -0.02 -1.24
N ARG A 141 8.99 0.97 -0.41
CA ARG A 141 8.19 1.38 0.76
C ARG A 141 6.77 1.73 0.34
N SER A 142 6.59 2.60 -0.64
CA SER A 142 5.28 3.02 -1.13
C SER A 142 4.46 1.86 -1.69
N TYR A 143 5.06 0.98 -2.48
CA TYR A 143 4.32 -0.08 -3.17
C TYR A 143 3.78 -1.16 -2.23
N LEU A 144 4.47 -1.42 -1.11
CA LEU A 144 4.00 -2.35 -0.08
C LEU A 144 2.68 -1.90 0.55
N PHE A 145 2.44 -0.58 0.67
CA PHE A 145 1.17 -0.07 1.18
C PHE A 145 -0.04 -0.36 0.26
N CYS A 146 0.16 -0.71 -1.02
CA CYS A 146 -0.93 -1.21 -1.87
C CYS A 146 -1.54 -2.52 -1.32
N PHE A 147 -0.78 -3.30 -0.55
CA PHE A 147 -1.21 -4.60 -0.01
C PHE A 147 -1.79 -4.49 1.41
N THR A 148 -1.95 -3.27 1.94
CA THR A 148 -2.51 -3.03 3.29
C THR A 148 -3.85 -3.74 3.46
N ASN A 149 -4.77 -3.60 2.50
CA ASN A 149 -6.09 -4.23 2.59
C ASN A 149 -6.00 -5.77 2.67
N LEU A 150 -5.14 -6.37 1.84
CA LEU A 150 -4.89 -7.81 1.87
C LEU A 150 -4.41 -8.28 3.24
N PHE A 151 -3.42 -7.58 3.82
CA PHE A 151 -2.85 -7.96 5.11
C PHE A 151 -3.82 -7.71 6.27
N ILE A 152 -4.63 -6.65 6.23
CA ILE A 152 -5.69 -6.43 7.22
C ILE A 152 -6.60 -7.65 7.25
N HIS A 153 -7.20 -8.02 6.11
CA HIS A 153 -8.15 -9.14 6.07
C HIS A 153 -7.50 -10.48 6.42
N MET A 154 -6.27 -10.72 5.99
CA MET A 154 -5.52 -11.94 6.34
C MET A 154 -5.30 -12.07 7.84
N ILE A 155 -4.86 -10.99 8.50
CA ILE A 155 -4.63 -10.97 9.95
C ILE A 155 -5.97 -11.06 10.69
N THR A 156 -6.97 -10.27 10.29
CA THR A 156 -8.32 -10.29 10.88
C THR A 156 -8.94 -11.68 10.82
N PHE A 157 -8.84 -12.36 9.68
CA PHE A 157 -9.32 -13.73 9.53
C PHE A 157 -8.60 -14.69 10.49
N GLY A 158 -7.27 -14.60 10.58
CA GLY A 158 -6.47 -15.43 11.49
C GLY A 158 -6.83 -15.24 12.97
N PHE A 159 -6.99 -14.00 13.42
CA PHE A 159 -7.34 -13.71 14.82
C PHE A 159 -8.81 -14.04 15.13
N ASN A 160 -9.74 -13.74 14.21
CA ASN A 160 -11.15 -13.99 14.43
C ASN A 160 -11.48 -15.50 14.41
N ARG A 161 -10.98 -16.24 13.41
CA ARG A 161 -11.24 -17.68 13.29
C ARG A 161 -10.31 -18.54 14.13
N GLY A 162 -9.06 -18.13 14.31
CA GLY A 162 -8.06 -18.92 15.03
C GLY A 162 -8.11 -18.71 16.55
N LEU A 163 -8.32 -17.47 17.01
CA LEU A 163 -8.29 -17.12 18.44
C LEU A 163 -9.67 -16.77 19.01
N GLY A 164 -10.72 -16.80 18.18
CA GLY A 164 -12.10 -16.53 18.62
C GLY A 164 -12.35 -15.09 19.06
N LEU A 165 -11.45 -14.15 18.73
CA LEU A 165 -11.63 -12.74 19.06
C LEU A 165 -12.78 -12.12 18.28
N THR A 166 -13.40 -11.08 18.82
CA THR A 166 -14.43 -10.30 18.12
C THR A 166 -13.87 -9.73 16.81
N TYR A 167 -14.74 -9.55 15.80
CA TYR A 167 -14.34 -9.01 14.51
C TYR A 167 -13.70 -7.63 14.65
N GLU A 168 -14.26 -6.76 15.50
CA GLU A 168 -13.76 -5.42 15.75
C GLU A 168 -12.31 -5.41 16.29
N THR A 169 -12.03 -6.23 17.31
CA THR A 169 -10.68 -6.35 17.88
C THR A 169 -9.72 -6.94 16.86
N SER A 170 -10.15 -7.99 16.14
CA SER A 170 -9.35 -8.64 15.09
C SER A 170 -9.05 -7.69 13.92
N TYR A 171 -9.98 -6.82 13.58
CA TYR A 171 -9.82 -5.78 12.56
C TYR A 171 -8.83 -4.72 13.01
N THR A 172 -8.97 -4.23 14.24
CA THR A 172 -8.03 -3.26 14.82
C THR A 172 -6.60 -3.81 14.85
N VAL A 173 -6.40 -5.04 15.31
CA VAL A 173 -5.10 -5.72 15.27
C VAL A 173 -4.62 -5.89 13.83
N GLY A 174 -5.52 -6.23 12.90
CA GLY A 174 -5.21 -6.33 11.47
C GLY A 174 -4.69 -5.03 10.87
N VAL A 175 -5.30 -3.89 11.22
CA VAL A 175 -4.88 -2.56 10.76
C VAL A 175 -3.46 -2.24 11.22
N TYR A 176 -3.18 -2.27 12.52
CA TYR A 176 -1.83 -1.97 13.02
C TYR A 176 -0.80 -3.01 12.58
N GLY A 177 -1.18 -4.29 12.59
CA GLY A 177 -0.34 -5.40 12.15
C GLY A 177 0.05 -5.26 10.67
N SER A 178 -0.89 -4.87 9.80
CA SER A 178 -0.62 -4.65 8.38
C SER A 178 0.36 -3.52 8.13
N ILE A 179 0.25 -2.40 8.88
CA ILE A 179 1.17 -1.26 8.76
C ILE A 179 2.58 -1.68 9.17
N ALA A 180 2.71 -2.31 10.34
CA ALA A 180 3.99 -2.81 10.82
C ALA A 180 4.60 -3.83 9.85
N LEU A 181 3.79 -4.76 9.35
CA LEU A 181 4.21 -5.79 8.39
C LEU A 181 4.67 -5.18 7.07
N ASN A 182 3.95 -4.19 6.53
CA ASN A 182 4.34 -3.48 5.30
C ASN A 182 5.70 -2.80 5.44
N VAL A 183 5.91 -2.09 6.55
CA VAL A 183 7.19 -1.41 6.83
C VAL A 183 8.31 -2.44 7.00
N LEU A 184 8.08 -3.49 7.77
CA LEU A 184 9.07 -4.54 8.01
C LEU A 184 9.48 -5.25 6.72
N ILE A 185 8.51 -5.66 5.90
CA ILE A 185 8.79 -6.31 4.61
C ILE A 185 9.53 -5.35 3.69
N ALA A 186 9.11 -4.08 3.61
CA ALA A 186 9.80 -3.09 2.80
C ALA A 186 11.28 -2.93 3.20
N GLU A 187 11.58 -2.81 4.50
CA GLU A 187 12.95 -2.69 4.98
C GLU A 187 13.75 -3.97 4.80
N CYS A 188 13.15 -5.15 5.00
CA CYS A 188 13.81 -6.43 4.71
C CYS A 188 14.18 -6.54 3.23
N ILE A 189 13.25 -6.22 2.32
CA ILE A 189 13.51 -6.22 0.88
C ILE A 189 14.64 -5.27 0.53
N ILE A 190 14.62 -4.03 1.06
CA ILE A 190 15.66 -3.05 0.82
C ILE A 190 17.01 -3.54 1.34
N ARG A 191 17.05 -4.12 2.55
CA ARG A 191 18.30 -4.64 3.13
C ARG A 191 18.85 -5.83 2.37
N ILE A 192 18.01 -6.75 1.88
CA ILE A 192 18.44 -7.94 1.13
C ILE A 192 18.91 -7.57 -0.28
N ILE A 193 18.15 -6.71 -0.96
CA ILE A 193 18.41 -6.35 -2.36
C ILE A 193 19.51 -5.28 -2.48
N CYS A 194 19.59 -4.33 -1.55
CA CYS A 194 20.52 -3.19 -1.64
C CYS A 194 21.80 -3.34 -0.79
N ARG A 195 21.98 -4.40 0.03
CA ARG A 195 23.29 -4.68 0.68
C ARG A 195 24.34 -5.32 -0.22
N LYS A 196 24.06 -5.62 -1.50
CA LYS A 196 25.12 -6.05 -2.44
C LYS A 196 25.98 -4.86 -2.89
N ALA A 197 26.84 -4.39 -1.98
CA ALA A 197 28.06 -3.56 -2.08
C ALA A 197 28.11 -2.59 -0.88
N PRO A 198 29.21 -2.43 -0.11
CA PRO A 198 30.66 -2.63 -0.40
C PRO A 198 31.36 -3.60 0.61
N ALA A 199 32.62 -4.07 0.52
CA ALA A 199 33.85 -3.56 -0.08
C ALA A 199 34.85 -4.72 -0.38
N ILE A 200 35.47 -4.73 -1.57
CA ILE A 200 36.83 -5.27 -1.74
C ILE A 200 37.70 -4.09 -2.16
N ARG A 201 38.31 -3.43 -1.17
CA ARG A 201 39.53 -2.65 -1.33
C ARG A 201 40.29 -2.72 -0.01
N SER A 202 41.06 -3.79 0.17
CA SER A 202 42.17 -3.81 1.10
C SER A 202 43.46 -4.00 0.31
N HIS A 203 44.19 -2.90 0.17
CA HIS A 203 45.65 -2.82 0.06
C HIS A 203 46.38 -3.88 -0.79
N GLN A 204 46.62 -3.54 -2.06
CA GLN A 204 47.94 -3.82 -2.67
C GLN A 204 48.71 -2.51 -2.74
N SER A 205 49.43 -2.21 -1.67
CA SER A 205 50.51 -1.22 -1.64
C SER A 205 51.62 -1.80 -0.78
N ASN A 206 52.39 -2.72 -1.35
CA ASN A 206 53.85 -2.78 -1.17
C ASN A 206 54.43 -3.89 -2.02
N ALA A 207 54.76 -3.55 -3.26
CA ALA A 207 55.79 -4.23 -4.00
C ALA A 207 56.51 -3.18 -4.85
N LYS A 208 57.83 -3.12 -4.68
CA LYS A 208 58.85 -2.45 -5.52
C LYS A 208 59.24 -1.04 -5.09
N GLY A 209 60.29 -1.02 -4.27
CA GLY A 209 61.24 0.08 -4.12
C GLY A 209 62.58 -0.54 -3.74
N PHE A 210 63.22 -1.19 -4.72
CA PHE A 210 64.67 -1.41 -4.78
C PHE A 210 65.19 -0.39 -5.81
#